data_AF-A0A842UX61-F1
#
_entry.id   AF-A0A842UX61-F1
#
_cell.length_a   1.000
_cell.length_b   1.000
_cell.length_c   1.000
_cell.angle_alpha   90.00
_cell.angle_beta   90.00
_cell.angle_gamma   90.00
#
_symmetry.space_group_name_H-M   'P 1'
#
loop_
_entity.id
_entity.type
_entity.pdbx_description
1 polymer ?
#
loop_
_entity_poly.entity_id
_entity_poly.type
_entity_poly.pdbx_seq_one_letter_code
_entity_poly.pdbx_strand_id
1 'polypeptide(L)'
;MVLRLPDSMEECVYFTRRNIDKGKVVAWVFKEKCPKCGKALMGKPKDEKTGKVKIRAKEYVCPECGYTAEKGEYEDTLTVNIQYA
;
A
#
# COMPACT_ATOMS: atom_id res chain seq x y z
N MET A 1 -11.95 -18.02 -3.35
CA MET A 1 -11.42 -17.35 -2.14
C MET A 1 -11.94 -15.93 -2.15
N VAL A 2 -12.67 -15.51 -1.11
CA VAL A 2 -13.21 -14.15 -1.01
C VAL A 2 -12.06 -13.24 -0.64
N LEU A 3 -11.65 -12.36 -1.55
CA LEU A 3 -10.61 -11.38 -1.27
C LEU A 3 -11.19 -10.37 -0.26
N ARG A 4 -10.57 -10.28 0.93
CA ARG A 4 -10.95 -9.31 1.96
C ARG A 4 -10.81 -7.90 1.40
N LEU A 5 -11.87 -7.09 1.49
CA LEU A 5 -11.78 -5.66 1.25
C LEU A 5 -11.01 -4.98 2.39
N PRO A 6 -10.19 -3.97 2.08
CA PRO A 6 -9.54 -3.16 3.11
C PRO A 6 -10.58 -2.33 3.87
N ASP A 7 -10.36 -2.16 5.17
CA ASP A 7 -11.22 -1.33 6.02
C ASP A 7 -10.73 0.13 6.01
N SER A 8 -9.41 0.32 5.88
CA SER A 8 -8.77 1.64 5.84
C SER A 8 -7.73 1.77 4.71
N MET A 9 -7.54 3.00 4.22
CA MET A 9 -6.44 3.35 3.32
C MET A 9 -5.07 3.17 3.99
N GLU A 10 -5.03 3.10 5.32
CA GLU A 10 -3.79 2.81 6.05
C GLU A 10 -3.26 1.40 5.81
N GLU A 11 -4.12 0.45 5.41
CA GLU A 11 -3.73 -0.90 5.04
C GLU A 11 -3.31 -1.00 3.57
N CYS A 12 -3.61 0.01 2.75
CA CYS A 12 -3.44 -0.03 1.30
C CYS A 12 -2.30 0.86 0.80
N VAL A 13 -1.58 0.38 -0.20
CA VAL A 13 -0.72 1.22 -1.05
C VAL A 13 -1.55 1.92 -2.11
N TYR A 14 -2.51 1.19 -2.69
CA TYR A 14 -3.37 1.68 -3.76
C TYR A 14 -4.79 1.19 -3.53
N PHE A 15 -5.76 2.07 -3.78
CA PHE A 15 -7.17 1.73 -3.76
C PHE A 15 -7.87 2.54 -4.84
N THR A 16 -8.68 1.88 -5.66
CA THR A 16 -9.52 2.56 -6.64
C THR A 16 -10.86 1.83 -6.76
N ARG A 17 -11.91 2.62 -6.95
CA ARG A 17 -13.25 2.15 -7.30
C ARG A 17 -13.68 2.89 -8.53
N ARG A 18 -13.82 2.18 -9.64
CA ARG A 18 -14.18 2.76 -10.95
C ARG A 18 -15.47 2.14 -11.45
N ASN A 19 -16.25 2.95 -12.17
CA ASN A 19 -17.40 2.47 -12.92
C ASN A 19 -16.92 2.18 -14.34
N ILE A 20 -17.25 1.01 -14.86
CA ILE A 20 -17.01 0.59 -16.24
C ILE A 20 -18.36 0.34 -16.92
N ASP A 21 -18.45 0.39 -18.25
CA ASP A 21 -19.72 0.26 -18.98
C ASP A 21 -20.52 -1.00 -18.62
N LYS A 22 -19.85 -2.04 -18.10
CA LYS A 22 -20.45 -3.34 -17.72
C LYS A 22 -20.49 -3.60 -16.20
N GLY A 23 -20.26 -2.60 -15.34
CA GLY A 23 -20.32 -2.79 -13.88
C GLY A 23 -19.35 -1.91 -13.10
N LYS A 24 -19.08 -2.28 -11.85
CA LYS A 24 -18.12 -1.60 -10.97
C LYS A 24 -16.88 -2.47 -10.81
N VAL A 25 -15.71 -1.86 -10.91
CA VAL A 25 -14.44 -2.51 -10.59
C VAL A 25 -13.84 -1.85 -9.36
N VAL A 26 -13.48 -2.67 -8.38
CA VAL A 26 -12.74 -2.25 -7.20
C VAL A 26 -11.39 -2.94 -7.26
N ALA A 27 -10.31 -2.16 -7.25
CA ALA A 27 -8.96 -2.69 -7.21
C ALA A 27 -8.20 -2.10 -6.02
N TRP A 28 -7.50 -2.94 -5.29
CA TRP A 28 -6.73 -2.53 -4.12
C TRP A 28 -5.44 -3.34 -3.98
N VAL A 29 -4.44 -2.71 -3.38
CA VAL A 29 -3.13 -3.28 -3.12
C VAL A 29 -2.85 -3.09 -1.64
N PHE A 30 -2.70 -4.19 -0.91
CA PHE A 30 -2.33 -4.15 0.51
C PHE A 30 -0.87 -3.77 0.66
N LYS A 31 -0.54 -3.08 1.76
CA LYS A 31 0.85 -2.94 2.20
C LYS A 31 1.37 -4.27 2.69
N GLU A 32 2.63 -4.54 2.42
CA GLU A 32 3.30 -5.70 2.96
C GLU A 32 3.94 -5.40 4.31
N LYS A 33 4.06 -6.45 5.12
CA LYS A 33 4.84 -6.40 6.35
C LYS A 33 6.30 -6.19 5.97
N CYS A 34 7.01 -5.43 6.80
CA CYS A 34 8.43 -5.22 6.62
C CYS A 34 9.18 -6.56 6.51
N PRO A 35 9.96 -6.79 5.44
CA PRO A 35 10.67 -8.07 5.26
C PRO A 35 11.75 -8.30 6.31
N LYS A 36 12.23 -7.24 6.99
CA LYS A 36 13.24 -7.35 8.06
C LYS A 36 12.65 -7.64 9.43
N CYS A 37 11.61 -6.91 9.85
CA CYS A 37 11.09 -7.04 11.21
C CYS A 37 9.76 -7.78 11.30
N GLY A 38 8.97 -7.84 10.24
CA GLY A 38 7.64 -8.47 10.22
C GLY A 38 6.58 -7.81 11.12
N LYS A 39 6.94 -6.74 11.85
CA LYS A 39 6.08 -6.10 12.87
C LYS A 39 5.15 -5.04 12.30
N ALA A 40 5.67 -4.17 11.44
CA ALA A 40 4.91 -3.08 10.83
C ALA A 40 4.76 -3.24 9.33
N LEU A 41 3.70 -2.63 8.80
CA LEU A 41 3.48 -2.44 7.37
C LEU A 41 4.46 -1.38 6.83
N MET A 42 5.05 -1.64 5.66
CA MET A 42 5.87 -0.63 4.99
C MET A 42 5.00 0.49 4.44
N GLY A 43 5.52 1.71 4.51
CA GLY A 43 4.81 2.90 4.05
C GLY A 43 5.76 3.98 3.60
N LYS A 44 5.24 4.99 2.91
CA LYS A 44 6.07 6.14 2.54
C LYS A 44 6.49 6.91 3.79
N PRO A 45 7.70 7.50 3.79
CA PRO A 45 8.18 8.30 4.91
C PRO A 45 7.23 9.47 5.18
N LYS A 46 7.08 9.83 6.46
CA LYS A 46 6.35 11.02 6.88
C LYS A 46 7.32 12.20 7.00
N ASP A 47 6.89 13.38 6.60
CA ASP A 47 7.62 14.63 6.81
C ASP A 47 7.68 14.93 8.32
N GLU A 48 8.87 15.01 8.90
CA GLU A 48 9.05 15.26 10.34
C GLU A 48 8.40 16.58 10.81
N LYS A 49 8.37 17.59 9.94
CA LYS A 49 7.79 18.91 10.26
C LYS A 49 6.26 18.94 10.20
N THR A 50 5.64 18.13 9.34
CA THR A 50 4.20 18.22 9.07
C THR A 50 3.43 16.97 9.44
N GLY A 51 4.13 15.86 9.73
CA GLY A 51 3.56 14.53 9.93
C GLY A 51 2.91 13.93 8.67
N LYS A 52 2.88 14.66 7.55
CA LYS A 52 2.23 14.22 6.32
C LYS A 52 3.10 13.20 5.59
N VAL A 53 2.44 12.26 4.92
CA VAL A 53 3.14 11.27 4.10
C VAL A 53 3.77 11.97 2.89
N LYS A 54 5.06 11.72 2.64
CA LYS A 54 5.76 12.17 1.43
C LYS A 54 5.22 11.41 0.22
N ILE A 55 4.14 11.91 -0.39
CA ILE A 55 3.44 11.24 -1.50
C ILE A 55 4.38 10.97 -2.69
N ARG A 56 5.40 11.83 -2.89
CA ARG A 56 6.40 11.72 -3.96
C ARG A 56 7.69 10.99 -3.54
N ALA A 57 7.72 10.35 -2.37
CA ALA A 57 8.86 9.54 -1.97
C ALA A 57 9.10 8.39 -2.97
N LYS A 58 10.39 8.17 -3.26
CA LYS A 58 10.89 7.06 -4.10
C LYS A 58 11.22 5.82 -3.30
N GLU A 59 11.05 5.87 -1.99
CA GLU A 59 11.38 4.80 -1.05
C GLU A 59 10.22 4.58 -0.07
N TYR A 60 10.09 3.34 0.37
CA TYR A 60 9.23 2.93 1.46
C TYR A 60 10.09 2.70 2.70
N VAL A 61 9.62 3.15 3.85
CA VAL A 61 10.30 3.06 5.13
C VAL A 61 9.43 2.28 6.11
N CYS A 62 10.04 1.36 6.84
CA CYS A 62 9.41 0.70 7.97
C CYS A 62 9.40 1.64 9.19
N PRO A 63 8.23 1.93 9.79
CA PRO A 63 8.15 2.81 10.95
C PRO A 63 8.72 2.18 12.24
N GLU A 64 8.85 0.85 12.32
CA GLU A 64 9.36 0.15 13.51
C GLU A 64 10.89 0.03 13.51
N CYS A 65 11.48 -0.44 12.41
CA CYS A 65 12.92 -0.73 12.35
C CYS A 65 13.73 0.21 11.46
N GLY A 66 13.07 1.17 10.79
CA GLY A 66 13.74 2.12 9.89
C GLY A 66 14.25 1.52 8.58
N TYR A 67 13.92 0.26 8.28
CA TYR A 67 14.32 -0.36 7.00
C TYR A 67 13.73 0.40 5.81
N THR A 68 14.57 0.73 4.84
CA THR A 68 14.18 1.41 3.61
C THR A 68 14.26 0.45 2.43
N ALA A 69 13.28 0.53 1.53
CA ALA A 69 13.26 -0.21 0.27
C ALA A 69 12.94 0.76 -0.88
N GLU A 70 13.57 0.59 -2.04
CA GLU A 70 13.22 1.38 -3.21
C GLU A 70 11.80 1.07 -3.67
N LYS A 71 11.15 2.06 -4.26
CA LYS A 71 9.77 1.97 -4.74
C LYS A 71 9.60 0.82 -5.73
N GLY A 72 10.53 0.63 -6.67
CA GLY A 72 10.44 -0.44 -7.67
C GLY A 72 10.48 -1.82 -7.02
N GLU A 73 11.53 -2.10 -6.24
CA GLU A 73 11.71 -3.39 -5.58
C GLU A 73 10.54 -3.74 -4.65
N TYR A 74 10.02 -2.76 -3.91
CA TYR A 74 8.88 -2.98 -3.03
C TYR A 74 7.57 -3.14 -3.81
N GLU A 75 7.33 -2.37 -4.88
CA GLU A 75 6.10 -2.50 -5.66
C GLU A 75 6.03 -3.80 -6.46
N ASP A 76 7.18 -4.36 -6.86
CA ASP A 76 7.26 -5.68 -7.51
C ASP A 76 6.83 -6.84 -6.59
N THR A 77 6.94 -6.70 -5.27
CA THR A 77 6.46 -7.73 -4.32
C THR A 77 4.95 -7.61 -4.03
N LEU A 78 4.34 -6.47 -4.35
CA LEU A 78 2.93 -6.22 -4.03
C LEU A 78 1.98 -7.02 -4.92
N THR A 79 0.93 -7.55 -4.31
CA THR A 79 -0.17 -8.23 -5.03
C THR A 79 -1.37 -7.31 -5.19
N VAL A 80 -1.82 -7.13 -6.43
CA VAL A 80 -3.07 -6.41 -6.75
C VAL A 80 -4.27 -7.34 -6.64
N ASN A 81 -5.27 -6.89 -5.88
CA ASN A 81 -6.56 -7.55 -5.73
C ASN A 81 -7.59 -6.78 -6.55
N ILE A 82 -8.38 -7.49 -7.35
CA ILE A 82 -9.39 -6.89 -8.23
C ILE A 82 -10.70 -7.64 -8.02
N GLN A 83 -11.77 -6.88 -7.77
CA GLN A 83 -13.13 -7.37 -7.68
C GLN A 83 -14.01 -6.67 -8.72
N TYR A 84 -14.70 -7.48 -9.52
CA TYR A 84 -15.75 -7.02 -10.43
C TYR A 84 -17.09 -7.22 -9.73
N ALA A 85 -17.93 -6.18 -9.75
CA ALA A 85 -19.23 -6.11 -9.09
C ALA A 85 -20.29 -5.52 -10.02
#